data_AF-A0A7C2A2X3-F1
#
_entry.id   AF-A0A7C2A2X3-F1
#
_cell.length_a   1.000
_cell.length_b   1.000
_cell.length_c   1.000
_cell.angle_alpha   90.00
_cell.angle_beta   90.00
_cell.angle_gamma   90.00
#
_symmetry.space_group_name_H-M   'P 1'
#
loop_
_entity.id
_entity.type
_entity.pdbx_description
1 polymer ?
#
loop_
_entity_poly.entity_id
_entity_poly.type
_entity_poly.pdbx_seq_one_letter_code
_entity_poly.pdbx_strand_id
1 'polypeptide(L)'
;MISRVEKGLRNIITHVLKNQDGSDWWDNINRRVSRSAENVYSNKYGVTPLPSGDELIEYTYLPSLKEIVLDNWNDFKHIFQDINDFTHDMDRLNIIRREESHNRIISPSLILELEEIYKRLLSSIEQEVPGIVPHFLIENWRSQLAKIFDYLSKNMVEITEEDRKDPRVVMEKFQRFRDFTSDSKYKLEGLTVPPSNTSTSVKQK
;
A
#
# COMPACT_ATOMS: atom_id res chain seq x y z
N MET A 1 1.07 5.75 -0.23
CA MET A 1 0.57 4.34 -0.36
C MET A 1 1.69 3.31 -0.20
N ILE A 2 2.89 3.63 -0.67
CA ILE A 2 4.07 2.75 -0.66
C ILE A 2 4.46 2.24 0.73
N SER A 3 4.33 3.06 1.78
CA SER A 3 4.64 2.66 3.16
C SER A 3 3.88 1.42 3.65
N ARG A 4 2.71 1.12 3.06
CA ARG A 4 1.91 -0.07 3.37
C ARG A 4 2.48 -1.34 2.74
N VAL A 5 2.94 -1.23 1.49
CA VAL A 5 3.64 -2.35 0.81
C VAL A 5 4.93 -2.64 1.54
N GLU A 6 5.70 -1.61 1.87
CA GLU A 6 6.94 -1.78 2.65
C GLU A 6 6.66 -2.49 3.97
N LYS A 7 5.61 -2.09 4.72
CA LYS A 7 5.25 -2.78 5.96
C LYS A 7 4.86 -4.24 5.74
N GLY A 8 4.05 -4.53 4.72
CA GLY A 8 3.70 -5.92 4.37
C GLY A 8 4.92 -6.76 4.02
N LEU A 9 5.84 -6.20 3.22
CA LEU A 9 7.11 -6.82 2.86
C LEU A 9 8.01 -7.05 4.08
N ARG A 10 8.14 -6.08 4.98
CA ARG A 10 8.91 -6.25 6.23
C ARG A 10 8.36 -7.40 7.07
N ASN A 11 7.05 -7.42 7.28
CA ASN A 11 6.39 -8.48 8.05
C ASN A 11 6.66 -9.87 7.46
N ILE A 12 6.50 -10.04 6.14
CA ILE A 12 6.70 -11.35 5.51
C ILE A 12 8.18 -11.74 5.48
N ILE A 13 9.10 -10.80 5.26
CA ILE A 13 10.54 -11.05 5.32
C ILE A 13 10.94 -11.52 6.72
N THR A 14 10.53 -10.78 7.76
CA THR A 14 10.82 -11.17 9.14
C THR A 14 10.20 -12.52 9.47
N HIS A 15 8.98 -12.81 9.00
CA HIS A 15 8.33 -14.11 9.22
C HIS A 15 9.12 -15.26 8.57
N VAL A 16 9.42 -15.15 7.28
CA VAL A 16 10.11 -16.22 6.52
C VAL A 16 11.51 -16.45 7.06
N LEU A 17 12.31 -15.39 7.21
CA LEU A 17 13.71 -15.52 7.62
C LEU A 17 13.86 -15.94 9.07
N LYS A 18 12.98 -15.49 9.99
CA LYS A 18 12.99 -16.04 11.36
C LYS A 18 12.67 -17.51 11.43
N ASN A 19 11.74 -17.99 10.60
CA ASN A 19 11.37 -19.40 10.59
C ASN A 19 12.53 -20.27 10.09
N GLN A 20 13.39 -19.75 9.22
CA GLN A 20 14.58 -20.45 8.72
C GLN A 20 15.78 -20.33 9.67
N ASP A 21 16.10 -19.11 10.09
CA ASP A 21 17.38 -18.78 10.73
C ASP A 21 17.26 -18.45 12.23
N GLY A 22 16.05 -18.42 12.78
CA GLY A 22 15.81 -18.12 14.19
C GLY A 22 15.96 -16.63 14.54
N SER A 23 16.41 -16.34 15.77
CA SER A 23 16.53 -14.97 16.29
C SER A 23 17.59 -14.14 15.56
N ASP A 24 18.57 -14.79 14.97
CA ASP A 24 19.77 -14.16 14.41
C ASP A 24 19.67 -13.99 12.88
N TRP A 25 18.45 -14.16 12.33
CA TRP A 25 18.15 -14.06 10.90
C TRP A 25 18.69 -12.78 10.24
N TRP A 26 18.74 -11.68 10.98
CA TRP A 26 19.25 -10.40 10.48
C TRP A 26 20.74 -10.42 10.19
N ASP A 27 21.53 -11.22 10.92
CA ASP A 27 22.97 -11.31 10.71
C ASP A 27 23.32 -12.11 9.44
N ASN A 28 22.37 -12.90 8.94
CA ASN A 28 22.52 -13.71 7.73
C ASN A 28 22.14 -12.96 6.45
N ILE A 29 21.51 -11.80 6.54
CA ILE A 29 21.17 -11.01 5.34
C ILE A 29 22.42 -10.34 4.75
N ASN A 30 22.27 -9.87 3.51
CA ASN A 30 23.32 -9.13 2.83
C ASN A 30 23.83 -7.94 3.66
N ARG A 31 25.14 -7.95 3.93
CA ARG A 31 25.82 -6.98 4.78
C ARG A 31 25.70 -5.54 4.29
N ARG A 32 25.47 -5.32 3.00
CA ARG A 32 25.21 -3.98 2.45
C ARG A 32 23.87 -3.46 2.93
N VAL A 33 22.85 -4.31 2.93
CA VAL A 33 21.50 -3.96 3.37
C VAL A 33 21.48 -3.68 4.88
N SER A 34 22.07 -4.58 5.68
CA SER A 34 22.10 -4.40 7.14
C SER A 34 22.80 -3.10 7.54
N ARG A 35 24.00 -2.83 7.00
CA ARG A 35 24.73 -1.57 7.24
C ARG A 35 23.94 -0.33 6.80
N SER A 36 23.21 -0.42 5.70
CA SER A 36 22.37 0.70 5.26
C SER A 36 21.30 1.04 6.30
N ALA A 37 20.62 0.04 6.85
CA ALA A 37 19.61 0.24 7.89
C ALA A 37 20.22 0.75 9.21
N GLU A 38 21.35 0.18 9.63
CA GLU A 38 22.12 0.64 10.79
C GLU A 38 22.54 2.10 10.68
N ASN A 39 22.98 2.53 9.48
CA ASN A 39 23.34 3.92 9.22
C ASN A 39 22.13 4.85 9.31
N VAL A 40 20.97 4.44 8.77
CA VAL A 40 19.74 5.23 8.87
C VAL A 40 19.31 5.37 10.33
N TYR A 41 19.36 4.28 11.10
CA TYR A 41 19.07 4.30 12.54
C TYR A 41 20.05 5.22 13.30
N SER A 42 21.35 5.02 13.09
CA SER A 42 22.41 5.77 13.79
C SER A 42 22.35 7.26 13.48
N ASN A 43 22.05 7.64 12.24
CA ASN A 43 21.87 9.04 11.86
C ASN A 43 20.65 9.67 12.55
N LYS A 44 19.61 8.89 12.86
CA LYS A 44 18.38 9.39 13.47
C LYS A 44 18.49 9.54 14.98
N TYR A 45 19.18 8.62 15.65
CA TYR A 45 19.20 8.58 17.13
C TYR A 45 20.59 8.79 17.74
N GLY A 46 21.66 8.70 16.96
CA GLY A 46 23.03 8.98 17.42
C GLY A 46 23.56 8.03 18.50
N VAL A 47 22.99 6.82 18.64
CA VAL A 47 23.25 5.92 19.76
C VAL A 47 23.77 4.55 19.36
N THR A 48 24.62 4.01 20.23
CA THR A 48 24.97 2.59 20.37
C THR A 48 24.57 2.13 21.78
N PRO A 49 24.18 0.85 21.99
CA PRO A 49 24.19 -0.26 21.04
C PRO A 49 23.07 -0.19 19.98
N LEU A 50 23.28 -0.90 18.88
CA LEU A 50 22.27 -1.06 17.83
C LEU A 50 21.11 -1.94 18.34
N PRO A 51 19.88 -1.68 17.89
CA PRO A 51 18.73 -2.50 18.24
C PRO A 51 18.74 -3.85 17.51
N SER A 52 17.78 -4.70 17.84
CA SER A 52 17.63 -6.03 17.21
C SER A 52 17.27 -5.94 15.73
N GLY A 53 17.47 -7.04 14.99
CA GLY A 53 17.08 -7.15 13.58
C GLY A 53 15.60 -6.85 13.30
N ASP A 54 14.74 -7.19 14.25
CA ASP A 54 13.29 -6.92 14.18
C ASP A 54 12.96 -5.42 14.18
N GLU A 55 13.80 -4.62 14.81
CA GLU A 55 13.68 -3.17 14.82
C GLU A 55 14.44 -2.56 13.65
N LEU A 56 15.59 -3.11 13.28
CA LEU A 56 16.42 -2.62 12.18
C LEU A 56 15.72 -2.74 10.81
N ILE A 57 14.89 -3.76 10.60
CA ILE A 57 14.15 -3.91 9.35
C ILE A 57 13.21 -2.72 9.09
N GLU A 58 12.72 -2.03 10.12
CA GLU A 58 11.89 -0.82 9.97
C GLU A 58 12.63 0.37 9.32
N TYR A 59 13.97 0.30 9.27
CA TYR A 59 14.84 1.31 8.65
C TYR A 59 15.30 0.92 7.24
N THR A 60 14.69 -0.11 6.67
CA THR A 60 14.88 -0.52 5.26
C THR A 60 13.79 0.08 4.36
N TYR A 61 14.08 0.24 3.07
CA TYR A 61 13.14 0.76 2.07
C TYR A 61 13.01 -0.22 0.90
N LEU A 62 12.06 0.03 -0.02
CA LEU A 62 11.80 -0.85 -1.17
C LEU A 62 13.05 -1.45 -1.85
N PRO A 63 14.12 -0.70 -2.17
CA PRO A 63 15.30 -1.30 -2.81
C PRO A 63 16.00 -2.35 -1.94
N SER A 64 16.11 -2.08 -0.63
CA SER A 64 16.68 -3.01 0.36
C SER A 64 15.78 -4.23 0.57
N LEU A 65 14.47 -4.03 0.64
CA LEU A 65 13.50 -5.12 0.77
C LEU A 65 13.52 -6.05 -0.45
N LYS A 66 13.64 -5.46 -1.66
CA LYS A 66 13.85 -6.21 -2.90
C LYS A 66 15.12 -7.04 -2.83
N GLU A 67 16.24 -6.45 -2.43
CA GLU A 67 17.53 -7.14 -2.32
C GLU A 67 17.45 -8.31 -1.33
N ILE A 68 16.84 -8.13 -0.16
CA ILE A 68 16.66 -9.21 0.84
C ILE A 68 15.89 -10.40 0.23
N VAL A 69 14.77 -10.14 -0.45
CA VAL A 69 13.94 -11.20 -1.04
C VAL A 69 14.68 -11.90 -2.18
N LEU A 70 15.39 -11.17 -3.03
CA LEU A 70 16.13 -11.74 -4.16
C LEU A 70 17.33 -12.58 -3.71
N ASP A 71 18.08 -12.11 -2.71
CA ASP A 71 19.22 -12.84 -2.16
C ASP A 71 18.81 -14.16 -1.49
N ASN A 72 17.55 -14.23 -1.01
CA ASN A 72 16.97 -15.41 -0.35
C ASN A 72 15.81 -16.02 -1.16
N TRP A 73 15.84 -15.90 -2.50
CA TRP A 73 14.69 -16.20 -3.36
C TRP A 73 14.10 -17.60 -3.14
N ASN A 74 14.94 -18.60 -2.85
CA ASN A 74 14.50 -19.97 -2.63
C ASN A 74 13.52 -20.11 -1.47
N ASP A 75 13.62 -19.24 -0.46
CA ASP A 75 12.73 -19.21 0.69
C ASP A 75 11.43 -18.46 0.39
N PHE A 76 11.43 -17.57 -0.59
CA PHE A 76 10.27 -16.74 -0.94
C PHE A 76 9.49 -17.22 -2.17
N LYS A 77 10.03 -18.15 -2.97
CA LYS A 77 9.40 -18.62 -4.23
C LYS A 77 8.00 -19.25 -4.06
N HIS A 78 7.67 -19.72 -2.87
CA HIS A 78 6.34 -20.25 -2.56
C HIS A 78 5.30 -19.13 -2.41
N ILE A 79 5.74 -17.92 -2.07
CA ILE A 79 4.92 -16.72 -1.91
C ILE A 79 4.89 -15.94 -3.23
N PHE A 80 6.06 -15.68 -3.80
CA PHE A 80 6.22 -14.93 -5.04
C PHE A 80 6.52 -15.92 -6.17
N GLN A 81 5.52 -16.19 -7.00
CA GLN A 81 5.55 -17.26 -8.00
C GLN A 81 6.69 -17.13 -9.02
N ASP A 82 7.00 -15.90 -9.45
CA ASP A 82 8.02 -15.61 -10.45
C ASP A 82 8.95 -14.47 -10.02
N ILE A 83 10.26 -14.69 -10.20
CA ILE A 83 11.31 -13.75 -9.78
C ILE A 83 11.34 -12.49 -10.64
N ASN A 84 11.01 -12.59 -11.93
CA ASN A 84 11.00 -11.47 -12.85
C ASN A 84 9.78 -10.59 -12.57
N ASP A 85 8.62 -11.19 -12.33
CA ASP A 85 7.40 -10.46 -11.96
C ASP A 85 7.60 -9.71 -10.63
N PHE A 86 8.15 -10.38 -9.62
CA PHE A 86 8.49 -9.73 -8.35
C PHE A 86 9.49 -8.57 -8.56
N THR A 87 10.56 -8.81 -9.34
CA THR A 87 11.59 -7.81 -9.64
C THR A 87 10.99 -6.59 -10.32
N HIS A 88 10.11 -6.82 -11.30
CA HIS A 88 9.40 -5.78 -12.05
C HIS A 88 8.47 -4.96 -11.15
N ASP A 89 7.66 -5.63 -10.33
CA ASP A 89 6.74 -4.99 -9.40
C ASP A 89 7.50 -4.12 -8.39
N MET A 90 8.62 -4.60 -7.84
CA MET A 90 9.46 -3.83 -6.93
C MET A 90 10.14 -2.62 -7.59
N ASP A 91 10.58 -2.75 -8.85
CA ASP A 91 11.13 -1.62 -9.60
C ASP A 91 10.06 -0.56 -9.87
N ARG A 92 8.84 -0.99 -10.21
CA ARG A 92 7.74 -0.05 -10.42
C ARG A 92 7.30 0.66 -9.15
N LEU A 93 7.20 -0.06 -8.04
CA LEU A 93 6.94 0.55 -6.74
C LEU A 93 7.99 1.61 -6.39
N ASN A 94 9.27 1.36 -6.67
CA ASN A 94 10.33 2.33 -6.40
C ASN A 94 10.23 3.58 -7.29
N ILE A 95 9.80 3.44 -8.55
CA ILE A 95 9.52 4.58 -9.44
C ILE A 95 8.36 5.40 -8.88
N ILE A 96 7.24 4.75 -8.54
CA ILE A 96 6.05 5.41 -7.99
C ILE A 96 6.40 6.13 -6.67
N ARG A 97 7.20 5.50 -5.81
CA ARG A 97 7.70 6.11 -4.56
C ARG A 97 8.48 7.40 -4.82
N ARG A 98 9.34 7.43 -5.84
CA ARG A 98 10.11 8.63 -6.20
C ARG A 98 9.20 9.76 -6.65
N GLU A 99 8.20 9.45 -7.48
CA GLU A 99 7.21 10.44 -7.92
C GLU A 99 6.35 10.97 -6.74
N GLU A 100 5.92 10.09 -5.82
CA GLU A 100 5.23 10.45 -4.56
C GLU A 100 6.11 11.39 -3.70
N SER A 101 7.40 11.07 -3.53
CA SER A 101 8.32 11.86 -2.70
C SER A 101 8.65 13.25 -3.26
N HIS A 102 8.48 13.47 -4.56
CA HIS A 102 8.71 14.74 -5.22
C HIS A 102 7.43 15.59 -5.34
N ASN A 103 6.34 15.22 -4.66
CA ASN A 103 5.05 15.93 -4.65
C ASN A 103 4.47 16.15 -6.07
N ARG A 104 4.81 15.27 -7.02
CA ARG A 104 4.29 15.34 -8.38
C ARG A 104 2.88 14.77 -8.40
N ILE A 105 2.02 15.33 -9.27
CA ILE A 105 0.69 14.78 -9.50
C ILE A 105 0.87 13.38 -10.10
N ILE A 106 0.51 12.35 -9.33
CA ILE A 106 0.52 10.96 -9.78
C ILE A 106 -0.62 10.81 -10.79
N SER A 107 -0.31 10.34 -12.00
CA SER A 107 -1.32 10.15 -13.02
C SER A 107 -2.31 9.04 -12.62
N PRO A 108 -3.58 9.10 -13.06
CA PRO A 108 -4.54 8.02 -12.81
C PRO A 108 -4.06 6.65 -13.28
N SER A 109 -3.29 6.59 -14.38
CA SER A 109 -2.68 5.36 -14.87
C SER A 109 -1.65 4.76 -13.90
N LEU A 110 -0.86 5.60 -13.23
CA LEU A 110 0.12 5.17 -12.23
C LEU A 110 -0.56 4.71 -10.94
N ILE A 111 -1.72 5.29 -10.59
CA ILE A 111 -2.54 4.82 -9.48
C ILE A 111 -3.07 3.42 -9.76
N LEU A 112 -3.63 3.18 -10.96
CA LEU A 112 -4.09 1.85 -11.36
C LEU A 112 -2.95 0.82 -11.39
N GLU A 113 -1.78 1.21 -11.91
CA GLU A 113 -0.59 0.34 -11.90
C GLU A 113 -0.17 -0.01 -10.47
N LEU A 114 -0.17 0.97 -9.56
CA LEU A 114 0.11 0.76 -8.15
C LEU A 114 -0.89 -0.21 -7.49
N GLU A 115 -2.18 -0.05 -7.78
CA GLU A 115 -3.23 -0.92 -7.23
C GLU A 115 -3.09 -2.37 -7.70
N GLU A 116 -2.77 -2.59 -8.97
CA GLU A 116 -2.56 -3.92 -9.51
C GLU A 116 -1.32 -4.59 -8.90
N ILE A 117 -0.21 -3.84 -8.74
CA ILE A 117 0.98 -4.34 -8.04
C ILE A 117 0.65 -4.68 -6.58
N TYR A 118 -0.10 -3.80 -5.91
CA TYR A 118 -0.53 -4.00 -4.53
C TYR A 118 -1.35 -5.27 -4.36
N LYS A 119 -2.33 -5.45 -5.26
CA LYS A 119 -3.19 -6.63 -5.27
C LYS A 119 -2.40 -7.90 -5.50
N ARG A 120 -1.46 -7.93 -6.45
CA ARG A 120 -0.60 -9.09 -6.69
C ARG A 120 0.22 -9.43 -5.45
N LEU A 121 1.02 -8.49 -4.96
CA LEU A 121 1.94 -8.74 -3.85
C LEU A 121 1.22 -9.10 -2.55
N LEU A 122 0.20 -8.34 -2.17
CA LEU A 122 -0.47 -8.59 -0.89
C LEU A 122 -1.42 -9.77 -0.92
N SER A 123 -2.03 -10.08 -2.07
CA SER A 123 -2.85 -11.31 -2.16
C SER A 123 -1.97 -12.54 -2.02
N SER A 124 -0.78 -12.54 -2.64
CA SER A 124 0.22 -13.60 -2.46
C SER A 124 0.63 -13.75 -0.99
N ILE A 125 0.89 -12.64 -0.29
CA ILE A 125 1.26 -12.68 1.13
C ILE A 125 0.12 -13.19 2.00
N GLU A 126 -1.11 -12.72 1.79
CA GLU A 126 -2.28 -13.12 2.60
C GLU A 126 -2.70 -14.57 2.36
N GLN A 127 -2.51 -15.09 1.15
CA GLN A 127 -2.78 -16.50 0.84
C GLN A 127 -1.84 -17.43 1.60
N GLU A 128 -0.55 -17.10 1.64
CA GLU A 128 0.46 -17.95 2.29
C GLU A 128 0.52 -17.74 3.80
N VAL A 129 0.31 -16.50 4.28
CA VAL A 129 0.31 -16.20 5.71
C VAL A 129 -0.91 -15.33 6.08
N PRO A 130 -2.08 -15.95 6.32
CA PRO A 130 -3.29 -15.24 6.68
C PRO A 130 -3.13 -14.36 7.92
N GLY A 131 -3.58 -13.11 7.85
CA GLY A 131 -3.52 -12.16 8.96
C GLY A 131 -2.18 -11.45 9.15
N ILE A 132 -1.15 -11.76 8.34
CA ILE A 132 0.07 -10.93 8.26
C ILE A 132 -0.22 -9.60 7.57
N VAL A 133 -1.16 -9.58 6.60
CA VAL A 133 -1.64 -8.34 6.01
C VAL A 133 -2.59 -7.68 7.03
N PRO A 134 -2.21 -6.53 7.62
CA PRO A 134 -2.90 -6.09 8.84
C PRO A 134 -4.37 -5.72 8.59
N HIS A 135 -5.27 -6.14 9.50
CA HIS A 135 -6.70 -5.82 9.52
C HIS A 135 -7.00 -4.31 9.34
N PHE A 136 -6.06 -3.44 9.74
CA PHE A 136 -6.16 -1.99 9.54
C PHE A 136 -6.32 -1.59 8.06
N LEU A 137 -5.89 -2.41 7.09
CA LEU A 137 -6.04 -2.10 5.67
C LEU A 137 -7.50 -2.15 5.22
N ILE A 138 -8.25 -3.12 5.72
CA ILE A 138 -9.68 -3.27 5.47
C ILE A 138 -10.46 -2.17 6.22
N GLU A 139 -10.12 -1.91 7.48
CA GLU A 139 -10.77 -0.87 8.28
C GLU A 139 -10.46 0.55 7.78
N ASN A 140 -9.24 0.81 7.33
CA ASN A 140 -8.85 2.11 6.80
C ASN A 140 -9.49 2.36 5.42
N TRP A 141 -9.60 1.34 4.56
CA TRP A 141 -10.38 1.45 3.33
C TRP A 141 -11.86 1.74 3.63
N ARG A 142 -12.48 0.97 4.54
CA ARG A 142 -13.87 1.22 4.97
C ARG A 142 -14.05 2.62 5.57
N SER A 143 -13.11 3.09 6.37
CA SER A 143 -13.13 4.42 6.99
C SER A 143 -12.97 5.53 5.96
N GLN A 144 -12.07 5.37 4.97
CA GLN A 144 -11.90 6.35 3.91
C GLN A 144 -13.12 6.40 2.97
N LEU A 145 -13.69 5.24 2.62
CA LEU A 145 -14.98 5.14 1.93
C LEU A 145 -16.09 5.86 2.69
N ALA A 146 -16.24 5.57 3.99
CA ALA A 146 -17.25 6.20 4.83
C ALA A 146 -17.08 7.72 4.88
N LYS A 147 -15.85 8.23 4.97
CA LYS A 147 -15.57 9.68 4.92
C LYS A 147 -15.94 10.31 3.59
N ILE A 148 -15.67 9.61 2.48
CA ILE A 148 -16.03 10.11 1.15
C ILE A 148 -17.55 10.10 0.97
N PHE A 149 -18.24 9.05 1.41
CA PHE A 149 -19.70 8.99 1.37
C PHE A 149 -20.39 9.99 2.29
N ASP A 150 -19.87 10.22 3.49
CA ASP A 150 -20.37 11.24 4.42
C ASP A 150 -20.13 12.65 3.88
N TYR A 151 -19.01 12.87 3.19
CA TYR A 151 -18.75 14.13 2.49
C TYR A 151 -19.71 14.30 1.30
N LEU A 152 -19.96 13.24 0.52
CA LEU A 152 -20.93 13.20 -0.59
C LEU A 152 -22.35 13.54 -0.14
N SER A 153 -22.81 12.94 0.95
CA SER A 153 -24.17 13.16 1.45
C SER A 153 -24.38 14.58 1.98
N LYS A 154 -23.38 15.14 2.68
CA LYS A 154 -23.48 16.49 3.29
C LYS A 154 -23.42 17.63 2.29
N ASN A 155 -22.79 17.43 1.14
CA ASN A 155 -22.59 18.48 0.13
C ASN A 155 -23.47 18.28 -1.11
N MET A 156 -24.40 17.33 -1.07
CA MET A 156 -25.37 17.14 -2.14
C MET A 156 -26.27 18.40 -2.19
N VAL A 157 -26.11 19.20 -3.24
CA VAL A 157 -26.78 20.49 -3.35
C VAL A 157 -28.25 20.26 -3.70
N GLU A 158 -29.15 20.63 -2.79
CA GLU A 158 -30.57 20.59 -3.05
C GLU A 158 -31.01 21.82 -3.87
N ILE A 159 -31.77 21.57 -4.95
CA ILE A 159 -32.39 22.61 -5.76
C ILE A 159 -33.82 22.79 -5.26
N THR A 160 -34.05 23.88 -4.54
CA THR A 160 -35.37 24.25 -4.02
C THR A 160 -36.24 24.88 -5.11
N GLU A 161 -37.54 24.97 -4.88
CA GLU A 161 -38.46 25.67 -5.78
C GLU A 161 -38.12 27.16 -5.92
N GLU A 162 -37.48 27.78 -4.92
CA GLU A 162 -37.05 29.17 -4.99
C GLU A 162 -35.86 29.35 -5.93
N ASP A 163 -34.89 28.43 -5.90
CA ASP A 163 -33.72 28.47 -6.78
C ASP A 163 -34.13 28.40 -8.25
N ARG A 164 -35.17 27.63 -8.57
CA ARG A 164 -35.67 27.42 -9.94
C ARG A 164 -36.17 28.70 -10.60
N LYS A 165 -36.44 29.76 -9.83
CA LYS A 165 -36.85 31.05 -10.35
C LYS A 165 -35.69 31.82 -10.99
N ASP A 166 -34.43 31.49 -10.66
CA ASP A 166 -33.24 32.08 -11.27
C ASP A 166 -32.35 31.01 -11.93
N PRO A 167 -32.35 30.89 -13.26
CA PRO A 167 -31.51 29.96 -14.00
C PRO A 167 -30.00 30.10 -13.70
N ARG A 168 -29.52 31.28 -13.28
CA ARG A 168 -28.11 31.50 -12.92
C ARG A 168 -27.77 30.80 -11.61
N VAL A 169 -28.65 30.91 -10.61
CA VAL A 169 -28.51 30.22 -9.32
C VAL A 169 -28.55 28.70 -9.52
N VAL A 170 -29.47 28.22 -10.37
CA VAL A 170 -29.53 26.80 -10.75
C VAL A 170 -28.22 26.36 -11.43
N MET A 171 -27.71 27.15 -12.38
CA MET A 171 -26.46 26.84 -13.09
C MET A 171 -25.24 26.81 -12.17
N GLU A 172 -25.12 27.76 -11.24
CA GLU A 172 -24.04 27.78 -10.23
C GLU A 172 -24.11 26.55 -9.31
N LYS A 173 -25.31 26.17 -8.87
CA LYS A 173 -25.53 24.96 -8.08
C LYS A 173 -25.14 23.69 -8.84
N PHE A 174 -25.49 23.60 -10.13
CA PHE A 174 -25.05 22.49 -10.99
C PHE A 174 -23.54 22.45 -11.20
N GLN A 175 -22.88 23.59 -11.39
CA GLN A 175 -21.43 23.65 -11.53
C GLN A 175 -20.73 23.18 -10.25
N ARG A 176 -21.18 23.65 -9.08
CA ARG A 176 -20.66 23.18 -7.79
C ARG A 176 -20.87 21.68 -7.63
N PHE A 177 -22.05 21.16 -7.96
CA PHE A 177 -22.33 19.73 -7.90
C PHE A 177 -21.43 18.92 -8.86
N ARG A 178 -21.20 19.40 -10.08
CA ARG A 178 -20.30 18.77 -11.05
C ARG A 178 -18.86 18.72 -10.53
N ASP A 179 -18.35 19.85 -10.07
CA ASP A 179 -16.96 19.97 -9.59
C ASP A 179 -16.76 19.08 -8.35
N PHE A 180 -17.76 19.05 -7.47
CA PHE A 180 -17.82 18.18 -6.30
C PHE A 180 -17.86 16.69 -6.64
N THR A 181 -18.65 16.30 -7.64
CA THR A 181 -18.73 14.92 -8.12
C THR A 181 -17.40 14.49 -8.75
N SER A 182 -16.73 15.41 -9.46
CA SER A 182 -15.42 15.17 -10.04
C SER A 182 -14.33 14.95 -8.98
N ASP A 183 -14.31 15.77 -7.92
CA ASP A 183 -13.39 15.60 -6.78
C ASP A 183 -13.65 14.29 -6.02
N SER A 184 -14.93 13.95 -5.80
CA SER A 184 -15.30 12.72 -5.11
C SER A 184 -14.97 11.47 -5.94
N LYS A 185 -15.14 11.55 -7.27
CA LYS A 185 -14.69 10.51 -8.20
C LYS A 185 -13.18 10.30 -8.11
N TYR A 186 -12.40 11.39 -8.16
CA TYR A 186 -10.94 11.33 -8.01
C TYR A 186 -10.53 10.68 -6.67
N LYS A 187 -11.20 11.04 -5.58
CA LYS A 187 -10.95 10.44 -4.25
C LYS A 187 -11.30 8.95 -4.20
N LEU A 188 -12.41 8.54 -4.81
CA LEU A 188 -12.83 7.14 -4.91
C LEU A 188 -11.87 6.31 -5.77
N GLU A 189 -11.43 6.85 -6.89
CA GLU A 189 -10.43 6.24 -7.78
C GLU A 189 -9.04 6.12 -7.13
N GLY A 190 -8.79 6.86 -6.04
CA GLY A 190 -7.60 6.72 -5.21
C GLY A 190 -7.73 5.73 -4.04
N LEU A 191 -8.87 5.07 -3.87
CA LEU A 191 -9.09 4.11 -2.79
C LEU A 191 -8.74 2.68 -3.22
N THR A 192 -7.67 2.14 -2.65
CA THR A 192 -7.30 0.74 -2.85
C THR A 192 -8.29 -0.20 -2.18
N VAL A 193 -9.09 -0.92 -2.97
CA VAL A 193 -10.04 -1.94 -2.49
C VAL A 193 -9.29 -3.18 -2.00
N PRO A 194 -9.47 -3.61 -0.73
CA PRO A 194 -8.90 -4.86 -0.25
C PRO A 194 -9.44 -6.04 -1.07
N PRO A 195 -8.64 -7.07 -1.36
CA PRO A 195 -9.14 -8.26 -2.02
C PRO A 195 -10.28 -8.87 -1.20
N SER A 196 -11.44 -9.08 -1.82
CA SER A 196 -12.57 -9.78 -1.21
C SER A 196 -12.34 -11.28 -1.29
N ASN A 197 -12.45 -11.99 -0.16
CA ASN A 197 -12.58 -13.45 -0.13
C ASN A 197 -13.93 -13.86 -0.74
N THR A 198 -14.08 -13.75 -2.05
CA THR A 198 -15.13 -14.44 -2.81
C THR A 198 -14.63 -15.82 -3.21
N SER A 199 -14.29 -16.62 -2.19
CA SER A 199 -14.18 -18.07 -2.26
C SER A 199 -15.12 -18.66 -1.21
N THR A 200 -16.42 -18.44 -1.41
CA THR A 200 -17.45 -19.16 -0.64
C THR A 200 -18.39 -19.86 -1.62
N SER A 201 -18.04 -21.11 -1.89
CA SER A 201 -18.97 -22.23 -2.04
C SER A 201 -19.97 -22.18 -3.20
N VAL A 202 -19.52 -22.51 -4.42
CA VAL A 202 -20.36 -23.34 -5.30
C VAL A 202 -20.19 -24.78 -4.82
N LYS A 203 -21.01 -25.19 -3.84
CA LYS A 203 -21.24 -26.61 -3.58
C LYS A 203 -21.91 -27.18 -4.82
N GLN A 204 -21.19 -28.03 -5.55
CA GLN A 204 -21.82 -28.96 -6.48
C GLN A 204 -22.78 -29.85 -5.69
N LYS A 205 -24.04 -29.86 -6.11
CA LYS A 205 -25.01 -30.91 -5.84
C LYS A 205 -25.61 -31.32 -7.18
#